data_AF-A0AAU2AEU7-F1
#
_entry.id   AF-A0AAU2AEU7-F1
#
_cell.length_a   1.000
_cell.length_b   1.000
_cell.length_c   1.000
_cell.angle_alpha   90.00
_cell.angle_beta   90.00
_cell.angle_gamma   90.00
#
_symmetry.space_group_name_H-M   'P 1'
#
loop_
_entity.id
_entity.type
_entity.pdbx_description
1 polymer ?
#
loop_
_entity_poly.entity_id
_entity_poly.type
_entity_poly.pdbx_seq_one_letter_code
_entity_poly.pdbx_strand_id
1 'polypeptide(L)'
;MPTPTAEIALTTSRALGLVAIASGEEYQRAHHALKDAGFRRLPNGVFVSPLTDAQTARSAASALVHHAHTYGATITPSPRPYLGDIGTEIAARLPGTWSAQLEIYSHPLWQEDLWPALWDASDLHRALKDHRIPFASVLKNDTGIKLLLIERPGHRSGYLLGALTEHEKEDPDDDPTAPHSIVLPADPALAAHSVTYTFLPAYRRALQHRDLDTVLTSLERIREEHQALRAIKDSGRYSDGVPLGDSRLIAGLERDFADLAWLSFTDVLEHAPLLLARCRPAATPWPQDAAALTRLREALAHSQDAWNEWNDTRSGLYSIPRTLPAYEWSQVRGRLGLAVLPAIETWLADGETFARQARAAVPGGPAALSAPSPRLLTTRPPPTPPAASAHR
;
A
#
# COMPACT_ATOMS: atom_id res chain seq x y z
N MET A 1 -26.72 9.72 -20.19
CA MET A 1 -26.95 10.91 -19.34
C MET A 1 -25.61 11.60 -19.20
N PRO A 2 -25.47 12.91 -19.49
CA PRO A 2 -24.23 13.61 -19.18
C PRO A 2 -23.98 13.50 -17.67
N THR A 3 -22.78 13.11 -17.28
CA THR A 3 -22.34 13.15 -15.89
C THR A 3 -22.47 14.59 -15.40
N PRO A 4 -23.16 14.85 -14.27
CA PRO A 4 -23.31 16.21 -13.78
C PRO A 4 -21.92 16.81 -13.50
N THR A 5 -21.68 18.00 -14.04
CA THR A 5 -20.40 18.69 -13.88
C THR A 5 -20.20 19.18 -12.45
N ALA A 6 -21.29 19.43 -11.70
CA ALA A 6 -21.27 19.75 -10.28
C ALA A 6 -22.22 18.84 -9.49
N GLU A 7 -21.69 18.18 -8.47
CA GLU A 7 -22.38 17.18 -7.65
C GLU A 7 -22.23 17.50 -6.16
N ILE A 8 -23.28 17.23 -5.40
CA ILE A 8 -23.32 17.36 -3.94
C ILE A 8 -23.80 16.03 -3.37
N ALA A 9 -22.90 15.28 -2.73
CA ALA A 9 -23.28 14.12 -1.93
C ALA A 9 -23.74 14.61 -0.55
N LEU A 10 -24.97 14.27 -0.14
CA LEU A 10 -25.56 14.69 1.13
C LEU A 10 -25.76 13.49 2.05
N THR A 11 -25.18 13.52 3.24
CA THR A 11 -25.23 12.44 4.23
C THR A 11 -25.50 13.03 5.63
N THR A 12 -25.67 12.16 6.63
CA THR A 12 -25.95 12.55 8.01
C THR A 12 -24.85 12.09 8.95
N SER A 13 -24.48 12.96 9.88
CA SER A 13 -23.54 12.70 10.97
C SER A 13 -24.23 12.94 12.30
N ARG A 14 -23.96 12.07 13.28
CA ARG A 14 -24.48 12.24 14.64
C ARG A 14 -23.87 13.45 15.35
N ALA A 15 -22.63 13.79 15.02
CA ALA A 15 -21.91 14.89 15.63
C ALA A 15 -22.06 16.20 14.84
N LEU A 16 -22.14 16.13 13.51
CA LEU A 16 -22.07 17.30 12.63
C LEU A 16 -23.42 17.71 12.02
N GLY A 17 -24.45 16.85 12.08
CA GLY A 17 -25.74 17.10 11.47
C GLY A 17 -25.78 16.71 9.99
N LEU A 18 -26.28 17.60 9.12
CA LEU A 18 -26.21 17.41 7.68
C LEU A 18 -24.79 17.65 7.19
N VAL A 19 -24.27 16.70 6.43
CA VAL A 19 -22.94 16.74 5.88
C VAL A 19 -23.02 16.68 4.37
N ALA A 20 -22.41 17.65 3.70
CA ALA A 20 -22.38 17.76 2.26
C ALA A 20 -20.95 17.76 1.74
N ILE A 21 -20.72 16.99 0.67
CA ILE A 21 -19.44 16.88 0.00
C ILE A 21 -19.64 17.28 -1.46
N ALA A 22 -18.95 18.34 -1.88
CA ALA A 22 -19.00 18.84 -3.24
C ALA A 22 -17.95 18.13 -4.10
N SER A 23 -18.36 17.72 -5.29
CA SER A 23 -17.49 17.06 -6.25
C SER A 23 -17.94 17.36 -7.70
N GLY A 24 -17.13 17.02 -8.69
CA GLY A 24 -17.36 17.18 -10.12
C GLY A 24 -16.28 18.06 -10.76
N GLU A 25 -16.27 18.15 -12.08
CA GLU A 25 -15.37 19.05 -12.82
C GLU A 25 -15.60 20.53 -12.43
N GLU A 26 -16.86 20.89 -12.20
CA GLU A 26 -17.30 22.22 -11.77
C GLU A 26 -17.67 22.23 -10.27
N TYR A 27 -16.98 21.46 -9.42
CA TYR A 27 -17.25 21.37 -7.97
C TYR A 27 -17.30 22.74 -7.25
N GLN A 28 -16.66 23.78 -7.80
CA GLN A 28 -16.76 25.14 -7.29
C GLN A 28 -18.19 25.70 -7.32
N ARG A 29 -19.01 25.33 -8.31
CA ARG A 29 -20.44 25.70 -8.35
C ARG A 29 -21.20 25.06 -7.20
N ALA A 30 -20.92 23.79 -6.91
CA ALA A 30 -21.45 23.09 -5.74
C ALA A 30 -20.99 23.74 -4.42
N HIS A 31 -19.75 24.24 -4.33
CA HIS A 31 -19.29 25.03 -3.19
C HIS A 31 -20.09 26.32 -2.99
N HIS A 32 -20.39 27.06 -4.07
CA HIS A 32 -21.20 28.27 -3.99
C HIS A 32 -22.62 27.96 -3.52
N ALA A 33 -23.25 26.92 -4.09
CA ALA A 33 -24.58 26.48 -3.66
C ALA A 33 -24.64 26.13 -2.17
N LEU A 34 -23.61 25.45 -1.65
CA LEU A 34 -23.53 25.08 -0.22
C LEU A 34 -23.33 26.29 0.69
N LYS A 35 -22.47 27.23 0.30
CA LYS A 35 -22.24 28.46 1.06
C LYS A 35 -23.50 29.31 1.15
N ASP A 36 -24.19 29.50 0.04
CA ASP A 36 -25.40 30.33 -0.03
C ASP A 36 -26.58 29.67 0.70
N ALA A 37 -26.62 28.34 0.71
CA ALA A 37 -27.55 27.56 1.54
C ALA A 37 -27.21 27.59 3.05
N GLY A 38 -26.13 28.27 3.45
CA GLY A 38 -25.74 28.46 4.85
C GLY A 38 -24.90 27.34 5.47
N PHE A 39 -24.33 26.44 4.66
CA PHE A 39 -23.45 25.41 5.18
C PHE A 39 -22.07 26.00 5.54
N ARG A 40 -21.53 25.57 6.68
CA ARG A 40 -20.18 25.94 7.12
C ARG A 40 -19.16 24.94 6.59
N ARG A 41 -18.10 25.42 5.95
CA ARG A 41 -16.98 24.58 5.51
C ARG A 41 -16.04 24.27 6.68
N LEU A 42 -15.67 23.01 6.84
CA LEU A 42 -14.68 22.52 7.78
C LEU A 42 -13.27 22.48 7.15
N PRO A 43 -12.19 22.40 7.95
CA PRO A 43 -10.82 22.35 7.44
C PRO A 43 -10.55 21.16 6.50
N ASN A 44 -11.22 20.03 6.74
CA ASN A 44 -11.14 18.84 5.88
C ASN A 44 -11.91 18.98 4.55
N GLY A 45 -12.49 20.14 4.26
CA GLY A 45 -13.18 20.45 3.01
C GLY A 45 -14.67 20.14 2.99
N VAL A 46 -15.19 19.46 4.00
CA VAL A 46 -16.61 19.08 4.11
C VAL A 46 -17.48 20.27 4.52
N PHE A 47 -18.72 20.32 4.04
CA PHE A 47 -19.70 21.34 4.40
C PHE A 47 -20.72 20.77 5.40
N VAL A 48 -21.00 21.50 6.47
CA VAL A 48 -21.89 21.02 7.54
C VAL A 48 -22.99 22.01 7.88
N SER A 49 -24.16 21.49 8.22
CA SER A 49 -25.27 22.24 8.78
C SER A 49 -25.83 21.49 9.99
N PRO A 50 -25.74 22.05 11.21
CA PRO A 50 -26.20 21.39 12.43
C PRO A 50 -27.70 21.06 12.38
N LEU A 51 -28.05 19.86 12.86
CA LEU A 51 -29.44 19.42 13.03
C LEU A 51 -29.96 19.79 14.42
N THR A 52 -29.79 21.04 14.85
CA THR A 52 -30.23 21.51 16.18
C THR A 52 -31.75 21.56 16.33
N ASP A 53 -32.48 21.82 15.24
CA ASP A 53 -33.95 21.78 15.19
C ASP A 53 -34.44 21.27 13.82
N ALA A 54 -35.56 20.55 13.82
CA ALA A 54 -36.18 19.99 12.62
C ALA A 54 -36.62 21.07 11.62
N GLN A 55 -37.05 22.24 12.11
CA GLN A 55 -37.43 23.34 11.22
C GLN A 55 -36.20 23.96 10.54
N THR A 56 -35.13 24.20 11.30
CA THR A 56 -33.84 24.68 10.77
C THR A 56 -33.26 23.72 9.73
N ALA A 57 -33.34 22.41 9.99
CA ALA A 57 -32.91 21.38 9.05
C ALA A 57 -33.69 21.41 7.73
N ARG A 58 -35.03 21.53 7.80
CA ARG A 58 -35.88 21.65 6.61
C ARG A 58 -35.61 22.93 5.82
N SER A 59 -35.40 24.05 6.51
CA SER A 59 -35.06 25.32 5.88
C SER A 59 -33.71 25.23 5.17
N ALA A 60 -32.69 24.66 5.80
CA ALA A 60 -31.37 24.46 5.19
C ALA A 60 -31.43 23.50 3.98
N ALA A 61 -32.18 22.40 4.09
CA ALA A 61 -32.38 21.49 2.96
C ALA A 61 -33.14 22.16 1.80
N SER A 62 -34.15 22.98 2.09
CA SER A 62 -34.92 23.71 1.06
C SER A 62 -34.06 24.78 0.39
N ALA A 63 -33.26 25.52 1.15
CA ALA A 63 -32.30 26.48 0.62
C ALA A 63 -31.25 25.77 -0.26
N LEU A 64 -30.75 24.62 0.17
CA LEU A 64 -29.81 23.81 -0.60
C LEU A 64 -30.41 23.38 -1.94
N VAL A 65 -31.65 22.87 -1.96
CA VAL A 65 -32.33 22.49 -3.22
C VAL A 65 -32.49 23.69 -4.15
N HIS A 66 -32.88 24.86 -3.61
CA HIS A 66 -33.01 26.08 -4.39
C HIS A 66 -31.67 26.53 -4.99
N HIS A 67 -30.63 26.64 -4.17
CA HIS A 67 -29.31 27.08 -4.65
C HIS A 67 -28.64 26.06 -5.57
N ALA A 68 -28.79 24.76 -5.30
CA ALA A 68 -28.28 23.72 -6.19
C ALA A 68 -28.90 23.84 -7.59
N HIS A 69 -30.20 24.09 -7.68
CA HIS A 69 -30.85 24.36 -8.97
C HIS A 69 -30.28 25.62 -9.65
N THR A 70 -30.12 26.72 -8.91
CA THR A 70 -29.56 27.99 -9.43
C THR A 70 -28.13 27.83 -9.96
N TYR A 71 -27.30 27.04 -9.28
CA TYR A 71 -25.91 26.79 -9.66
C TYR A 71 -25.71 25.59 -10.58
N GLY A 72 -26.78 24.90 -10.98
CA GLY A 72 -26.71 23.70 -11.83
C GLY A 72 -26.04 22.49 -11.16
N ALA A 73 -26.09 22.40 -9.84
CA ALA A 73 -25.53 21.29 -9.07
C ALA A 73 -26.57 20.19 -8.81
N THR A 74 -26.16 18.93 -8.93
CA THR A 74 -27.02 17.77 -8.63
C THR A 74 -26.82 17.31 -7.20
N ILE A 75 -27.90 17.19 -6.43
CA ILE A 75 -27.85 16.67 -5.06
C ILE A 75 -28.15 15.17 -5.08
N THR A 76 -27.25 14.38 -4.49
CA THR A 76 -27.42 12.95 -4.28
C THR A 76 -27.49 12.66 -2.78
N PRO A 77 -28.69 12.45 -2.22
CA PRO A 77 -28.82 12.05 -0.82
C PRO A 77 -28.38 10.59 -0.64
N SER A 78 -27.48 10.37 0.32
CA SER A 78 -27.04 9.05 0.75
C SER A 78 -27.80 8.62 2.01
N PRO A 79 -28.41 7.42 2.03
CA PRO A 79 -29.01 6.87 3.24
C PRO A 79 -27.95 6.38 4.24
N ARG A 80 -26.66 6.41 3.86
CA ARG A 80 -25.56 5.95 4.69
C ARG A 80 -25.12 7.06 5.64
N PRO A 81 -24.66 6.71 6.86
CA PRO A 81 -24.01 7.67 7.74
C PRO A 81 -22.75 8.24 7.09
N TYR A 82 -22.37 9.43 7.54
CA TYR A 82 -21.17 10.10 7.08
C TYR A 82 -19.93 9.21 7.24
N LEU A 83 -19.20 8.98 6.15
CA LEU A 83 -18.07 8.06 6.12
C LEU A 83 -16.97 8.42 7.13
N GLY A 84 -16.78 9.72 7.42
CA GLY A 84 -15.81 10.17 8.43
C GLY A 84 -16.16 9.71 9.85
N ASP A 85 -17.45 9.66 10.20
CA ASP A 85 -17.89 9.13 11.51
C ASP A 85 -17.59 7.63 11.58
N ILE A 86 -17.92 6.88 10.51
CA ILE A 86 -17.69 5.44 10.42
C ILE A 86 -16.20 5.11 10.49
N GLY A 87 -15.36 5.83 9.75
CA GLY A 87 -13.91 5.67 9.79
C GLY A 87 -13.36 5.89 11.20
N THR A 88 -13.80 6.95 11.87
CA THR A 88 -13.40 7.27 13.26
C THR A 88 -13.85 6.18 14.23
N GLU A 89 -15.08 5.70 14.08
CA GLU A 89 -15.64 4.63 14.91
C GLU A 89 -14.91 3.29 14.72
N ILE A 90 -14.52 2.95 13.48
CA ILE A 90 -13.72 1.76 13.20
C ILE A 90 -12.33 1.93 13.82
N ALA A 91 -11.63 3.03 13.53
CA ALA A 91 -10.30 3.32 14.06
C ALA A 91 -10.24 3.22 15.59
N ALA A 92 -11.21 3.79 16.31
CA ALA A 92 -11.28 3.72 17.77
C ALA A 92 -11.42 2.29 18.34
N ARG A 93 -11.79 1.31 17.52
CA ARG A 93 -11.98 -0.11 17.89
C ARG A 93 -10.89 -1.04 17.36
N LEU A 94 -9.98 -0.54 16.53
CA LEU A 94 -8.85 -1.32 16.03
C LEU A 94 -7.78 -1.47 17.11
N PRO A 95 -6.99 -2.57 17.09
CA PRO A 95 -5.91 -2.76 18.05
C PRO A 95 -4.75 -1.79 17.79
N GLY A 96 -4.29 -1.13 18.86
CA GLY A 96 -3.22 -0.12 18.80
C GLY A 96 -3.78 1.30 18.62
N THR A 97 -2.93 2.23 18.20
CA THR A 97 -3.31 3.62 18.01
C THR A 97 -3.68 3.85 16.56
N TRP A 98 -4.97 4.02 16.28
CA TRP A 98 -5.47 4.32 14.94
C TRP A 98 -6.15 5.69 14.90
N SER A 99 -5.94 6.41 13.81
CA SER A 99 -6.68 7.61 13.44
C SER A 99 -7.39 7.40 12.11
N ALA A 100 -8.46 8.14 11.89
CA ALA A 100 -9.16 8.18 10.62
C ALA A 100 -9.26 9.62 10.14
N GLN A 101 -8.97 9.83 8.87
CA GLN A 101 -9.12 11.11 8.20
C GLN A 101 -9.97 10.93 6.94
N LEU A 102 -10.91 11.83 6.71
CA LEU A 102 -11.61 11.87 5.43
C LEU A 102 -10.75 12.64 4.43
N GLU A 103 -10.55 12.04 3.26
CA GLU A 103 -9.98 12.68 2.08
C GLU A 103 -11.08 12.90 1.05
N ILE A 104 -11.03 14.06 0.38
CA ILE A 104 -12.03 14.46 -0.62
C ILE A 104 -11.33 14.63 -1.96
N TYR A 105 -11.79 13.89 -2.95
CA TYR A 105 -11.35 13.95 -4.34
C TYR A 105 -12.41 14.72 -5.14
N SER A 106 -12.53 16.02 -4.87
CA SER A 106 -13.59 16.85 -5.48
C SER A 106 -13.53 16.82 -7.00
N HIS A 107 -12.33 16.95 -7.58
CA HIS A 107 -12.13 16.85 -9.02
C HIS A 107 -11.90 15.39 -9.46
N PRO A 108 -12.49 14.90 -10.57
CA PRO A 108 -12.29 13.52 -11.05
C PRO A 108 -10.82 13.08 -11.13
N LEU A 109 -9.96 13.94 -11.67
CA LEU A 109 -8.53 13.64 -11.82
C LEU A 109 -7.80 13.42 -10.48
N TRP A 110 -8.28 13.97 -9.36
CA TRP A 110 -7.63 13.78 -8.07
C TRP A 110 -7.83 12.38 -7.49
N GLN A 111 -8.81 11.62 -8.00
CA GLN A 111 -8.92 10.21 -7.66
C GLN A 111 -7.72 9.42 -8.22
N GLU A 112 -7.10 9.88 -9.31
CA GLU A 112 -5.97 9.20 -9.93
C GLU A 112 -4.72 9.22 -9.04
N ASP A 113 -4.63 10.19 -8.13
CA ASP A 113 -3.56 10.27 -7.12
C ASP A 113 -3.58 9.08 -6.15
N LEU A 114 -4.68 8.31 -6.09
CA LEU A 114 -4.75 7.09 -5.28
C LEU A 114 -4.10 5.88 -5.95
N TRP A 115 -3.95 5.87 -7.28
CA TRP A 115 -3.45 4.70 -8.00
C TRP A 115 -2.04 4.29 -7.59
N PRO A 116 -1.06 5.21 -7.49
CA PRO A 116 0.31 4.84 -7.12
C PRO A 116 0.40 4.30 -5.69
N ALA A 117 -0.50 4.76 -4.81
CA ALA A 117 -0.52 4.38 -3.40
C ALA A 117 -1.33 3.11 -3.13
N LEU A 118 -2.11 2.59 -4.09
CA LEU A 118 -2.98 1.44 -3.84
C LEU A 118 -2.17 0.15 -3.76
N TRP A 119 -2.31 -0.56 -2.64
CA TRP A 119 -1.76 -1.91 -2.46
C TRP A 119 -2.88 -2.93 -2.34
N ASP A 120 -3.58 -3.17 -3.45
CA ASP A 120 -4.68 -4.11 -3.57
C ASP A 120 -4.67 -4.78 -4.94
N ALA A 121 -4.93 -6.09 -4.97
CA ALA A 121 -5.05 -6.87 -6.20
C ALA A 121 -6.50 -7.37 -6.43
N SER A 122 -7.52 -6.61 -5.99
CA SER A 122 -8.90 -7.13 -5.94
C SER A 122 -9.99 -6.08 -6.17
N ASP A 123 -11.08 -6.17 -5.40
CA ASP A 123 -12.31 -5.42 -5.64
C ASP A 123 -12.13 -3.92 -5.42
N LEU A 124 -11.16 -3.48 -4.62
CA LEU A 124 -10.93 -2.06 -4.39
C LEU A 124 -10.27 -1.40 -5.59
N HIS A 125 -9.28 -2.06 -6.19
CA HIS A 125 -8.73 -1.63 -7.48
C HIS A 125 -9.84 -1.52 -8.53
N ARG A 126 -10.66 -2.56 -8.70
CA ARG A 126 -11.78 -2.53 -9.65
C ARG A 126 -12.77 -1.40 -9.34
N ALA A 127 -13.10 -1.19 -8.07
CA ALA A 127 -14.02 -0.13 -7.65
C ALA A 127 -13.51 1.26 -8.00
N LEU A 128 -12.22 1.54 -7.81
CA LEU A 128 -11.61 2.81 -8.18
C LEU A 128 -11.54 2.99 -9.71
N LYS A 129 -11.45 1.90 -10.48
CA LYS A 129 -11.36 1.93 -11.94
C LYS A 129 -12.72 2.18 -12.59
N ASP A 130 -13.73 1.48 -12.09
CA ASP A 130 -15.06 1.44 -12.71
C ASP A 130 -15.99 2.52 -12.15
N HIS A 131 -15.64 3.11 -11.00
CA HIS A 131 -16.50 4.06 -10.31
C HIS A 131 -15.76 5.32 -9.84
N ARG A 132 -16.50 6.43 -9.90
CA ARG A 132 -16.10 7.70 -9.30
C ARG A 132 -16.25 7.62 -7.78
N ILE A 133 -15.15 7.83 -7.05
CA ILE A 133 -15.10 7.85 -5.59
C ILE A 133 -14.73 9.28 -5.14
N PRO A 134 -15.72 10.14 -4.84
CA PRO A 134 -15.47 11.55 -4.54
C PRO A 134 -14.85 11.79 -3.15
N PHE A 135 -14.83 10.77 -2.29
CA PHE A 135 -14.23 10.83 -0.97
C PHE A 135 -13.96 9.43 -0.43
N ALA A 136 -12.96 9.31 0.44
CA ALA A 136 -12.63 8.09 1.15
C ALA A 136 -12.22 8.42 2.59
N SER A 137 -12.23 7.42 3.47
CA SER A 137 -11.60 7.55 4.79
C SER A 137 -10.29 6.78 4.80
N VAL A 138 -9.20 7.48 5.10
CA VAL A 138 -7.88 6.88 5.30
C VAL A 138 -7.69 6.60 6.78
N LEU A 139 -7.49 5.33 7.11
CA LEU A 139 -7.17 4.90 8.47
C LEU A 139 -5.66 4.71 8.57
N LYS A 140 -5.03 5.37 9.52
CA LYS A 140 -3.59 5.31 9.75
C LYS A 140 -3.29 4.81 11.16
N ASN A 141 -2.28 3.98 11.32
CA ASN A 141 -1.73 3.67 12.63
C ASN A 141 -0.34 4.28 12.88
N ASP A 142 0.09 4.22 14.13
CA ASP A 142 1.41 4.67 14.59
C ASP A 142 2.57 3.89 13.97
N THR A 143 2.35 2.64 13.54
CA THR A 143 3.36 1.83 12.84
C THR A 143 3.49 2.13 11.34
N GLY A 144 2.73 3.09 10.80
CA GLY A 144 2.78 3.49 9.38
C GLY A 144 1.84 2.72 8.44
N ILE A 145 1.02 1.80 8.95
CA ILE A 145 -0.02 1.14 8.14
C ILE A 145 -1.07 2.17 7.76
N LYS A 146 -1.37 2.26 6.46
CA LYS A 146 -2.44 3.07 5.89
C LYS A 146 -3.45 2.18 5.19
N LEU A 147 -4.73 2.35 5.51
CA LEU A 147 -5.84 1.62 4.93
C LEU A 147 -6.82 2.61 4.28
N LEU A 148 -7.33 2.25 3.10
CA LEU A 148 -8.34 3.03 2.39
C LEU A 148 -9.71 2.38 2.63
N LEU A 149 -10.63 3.13 3.23
CA LEU A 149 -12.02 2.77 3.41
C LEU A 149 -12.88 3.58 2.45
N ILE A 150 -13.59 2.89 1.55
CA ILE A 150 -14.56 3.51 0.66
C ILE A 150 -15.95 2.97 0.88
N GLU A 151 -16.93 3.78 0.50
CA GLU A 151 -18.29 3.33 0.31
C GLU A 151 -18.35 2.27 -0.82
N ARG A 152 -19.01 1.14 -0.58
CA ARG A 152 -19.09 0.08 -1.60
C ARG A 152 -19.96 0.55 -2.79
N PRO A 153 -19.42 0.70 -4.00
CA PRO A 153 -20.18 1.18 -5.16
C PRO A 153 -21.28 0.20 -5.58
N GLY A 154 -22.42 0.69 -6.07
CA GLY A 154 -23.52 -0.15 -6.55
C GLY A 154 -24.31 -0.91 -5.45
N HIS A 155 -23.91 -0.81 -4.19
CA HIS A 155 -24.60 -1.44 -3.06
C HIS A 155 -25.32 -0.40 -2.20
N ARG A 156 -26.28 -0.79 -1.36
CA ARG A 156 -26.99 0.14 -0.45
C ARG A 156 -26.28 0.34 0.89
N SER A 157 -25.48 -0.62 1.31
CA SER A 157 -24.79 -0.64 2.60
C SER A 157 -23.45 -1.35 2.51
N GLY A 158 -22.63 -1.16 3.54
CA GLY A 158 -21.31 -1.76 3.65
C GLY A 158 -20.22 -0.94 2.98
N TYR A 159 -18.99 -1.31 3.30
CA TYR A 159 -17.79 -0.59 2.89
C TYR A 159 -16.80 -1.55 2.26
N LEU A 160 -15.82 -1.01 1.57
CA LEU A 160 -14.70 -1.76 1.03
C LEU A 160 -13.42 -1.21 1.65
N LEU A 161 -12.56 -2.11 2.10
CA LEU A 161 -11.30 -1.76 2.77
C LEU A 161 -10.15 -2.43 2.05
N GLY A 162 -9.11 -1.67 1.73
CA GLY A 162 -7.84 -2.19 1.22
C GLY A 162 -6.65 -1.43 1.78
N ALA A 163 -5.46 -1.86 1.41
CA ALA A 163 -4.22 -1.28 1.91
C ALA A 163 -3.72 -0.17 0.98
N LEU A 164 -3.07 0.81 1.58
CA LEU A 164 -2.23 1.76 0.87
C LEU A 164 -0.75 1.46 1.17
N THR A 165 0.12 1.73 0.20
CA THR A 165 1.58 1.67 0.32
C THR A 165 2.15 3.08 0.24
N GLU A 166 3.20 3.35 1.02
CA GLU A 166 4.00 4.58 0.89
C GLU A 166 5.13 4.45 -0.14
N HIS A 167 5.38 3.22 -0.61
CA HIS A 167 6.35 2.96 -1.67
C HIS A 167 5.67 3.13 -3.02
N GLU A 168 6.23 4.01 -3.86
CA GLU A 168 5.88 4.10 -5.28
C GLU A 168 6.09 2.72 -5.92
N LYS A 169 5.07 2.23 -6.62
CA LYS A 169 5.14 0.99 -7.39
C LYS A 169 5.40 1.30 -8.85
N GLU A 170 6.31 0.56 -9.47
CA GLU A 170 6.50 0.61 -10.93
C GLU A 170 5.26 0.11 -11.68
N ASP A 171 4.55 -0.90 -11.15
CA ASP A 171 3.25 -1.36 -11.65
C ASP A 171 2.30 -1.74 -10.48
N PRO A 172 1.14 -1.04 -10.33
CA PRO A 172 0.12 -1.39 -9.33
C PRO A 172 -0.56 -2.75 -9.59
N ASP A 173 -0.60 -3.22 -10.84
CA ASP A 173 -1.42 -4.35 -11.28
C ASP A 173 -0.73 -5.72 -11.15
N ASP A 174 0.59 -5.76 -10.99
CA ASP A 174 1.41 -6.98 -11.10
C ASP A 174 2.05 -7.44 -9.77
N ASP A 175 1.53 -7.01 -8.63
CA ASP A 175 2.01 -7.49 -7.32
C ASP A 175 1.17 -8.69 -6.84
N PRO A 176 1.60 -9.94 -7.08
CA PRO A 176 0.89 -11.13 -6.62
C PRO A 176 0.87 -11.26 -5.10
N THR A 177 1.68 -10.48 -4.39
CA THR A 177 1.73 -10.49 -2.93
C THR A 177 0.74 -9.51 -2.30
N ALA A 178 0.09 -8.65 -3.08
CA ALA A 178 -0.82 -7.63 -2.55
C ALA A 178 -2.00 -8.24 -1.78
N PRO A 179 -2.35 -7.69 -0.60
CA PRO A 179 -3.47 -8.19 0.18
C PRO A 179 -4.77 -7.90 -0.56
N HIS A 180 -5.69 -8.86 -0.55
CA HIS A 180 -7.03 -8.63 -1.08
C HIS A 180 -7.83 -7.73 -0.14
N SER A 181 -8.46 -6.71 -0.72
CA SER A 181 -9.49 -5.91 -0.10
C SER A 181 -10.62 -6.79 0.44
N ILE A 182 -11.27 -6.30 1.50
CA ILE A 182 -12.40 -6.99 2.12
C ILE A 182 -13.64 -6.10 2.16
N VAL A 183 -14.79 -6.72 1.97
CA VAL A 183 -16.08 -6.08 2.20
C VAL A 183 -16.38 -6.04 3.69
N LEU A 184 -16.64 -4.84 4.20
CA LEU A 184 -17.00 -4.62 5.59
C LEU A 184 -18.52 -4.43 5.75
N PRO A 185 -19.10 -4.95 6.84
CA PRO A 185 -20.48 -4.65 7.21
C PRO A 185 -20.65 -3.17 7.57
N ALA A 186 -21.90 -2.69 7.59
CA ALA A 186 -22.21 -1.30 7.95
C ALA A 186 -22.04 -1.00 9.45
N ASP A 187 -22.09 -2.02 10.30
CA ASP A 187 -21.87 -1.89 11.75
C ASP A 187 -20.37 -1.69 12.05
N PRO A 188 -19.97 -0.58 12.68
CA PRO A 188 -18.55 -0.27 12.93
C PRO A 188 -17.82 -1.29 13.82
N ALA A 189 -18.53 -1.93 14.76
CA ALA A 189 -17.91 -2.93 15.64
C ALA A 189 -17.64 -4.24 14.89
N LEU A 190 -18.58 -4.71 14.08
CA LEU A 190 -18.37 -5.88 13.20
C LEU A 190 -17.34 -5.59 12.10
N ALA A 191 -17.30 -4.36 11.59
CA ALA A 191 -16.30 -3.92 10.64
C ALA A 191 -14.90 -3.96 11.27
N ALA A 192 -14.71 -3.34 12.44
CA ALA A 192 -13.43 -3.36 13.16
C ALA A 192 -12.97 -4.78 13.53
N HIS A 193 -13.91 -5.66 13.92
CA HIS A 193 -13.62 -7.07 14.14
C HIS A 193 -13.10 -7.76 12.86
N SER A 194 -13.76 -7.53 11.72
CA SER A 194 -13.34 -8.09 10.43
C SER A 194 -11.96 -7.59 10.01
N VAL A 195 -11.69 -6.28 10.19
CA VAL A 195 -10.36 -5.71 9.95
C VAL A 195 -9.31 -6.39 10.83
N THR A 196 -9.58 -6.51 12.13
CA THR A 196 -8.63 -7.01 13.12
C THR A 196 -8.26 -8.47 12.90
N TYR A 197 -9.26 -9.33 12.68
CA TYR A 197 -9.07 -10.77 12.66
C TYR A 197 -8.94 -11.36 11.25
N THR A 198 -9.32 -10.61 10.21
CA THR A 198 -9.23 -11.07 8.81
C THR A 198 -8.22 -10.27 8.00
N PHE A 199 -8.40 -8.95 7.91
CA PHE A 199 -7.58 -8.12 7.03
C PHE A 199 -6.15 -7.93 7.53
N LEU A 200 -5.95 -7.49 8.79
CA LEU A 200 -4.60 -7.22 9.31
C LEU A 200 -3.68 -8.46 9.31
N PRO A 201 -4.16 -9.68 9.62
CA PRO A 201 -3.35 -10.88 9.45
C PRO A 201 -2.98 -11.16 7.99
N ALA A 202 -3.89 -10.95 7.04
CA ALA A 202 -3.60 -11.10 5.62
C ALA A 202 -2.60 -10.04 5.12
N TYR A 203 -2.78 -8.79 5.53
CA TYR A 203 -1.86 -7.68 5.26
C TYR A 203 -0.44 -7.98 5.76
N ARG A 204 -0.28 -8.47 7.00
CA ARG A 204 1.04 -8.82 7.54
C ARG A 204 1.70 -9.98 6.80
N ARG A 205 0.91 -10.93 6.28
CA ARG A 205 1.41 -12.03 5.43
C ARG A 205 1.88 -11.51 4.08
N ALA A 206 1.06 -10.66 3.44
CA ALA A 206 1.41 -9.97 2.20
C ALA A 206 2.73 -9.20 2.34
N LEU A 207 2.89 -8.42 3.42
CA LEU A 207 4.10 -7.64 3.66
C LEU A 207 5.33 -8.53 3.83
N GLN A 208 5.19 -9.62 4.61
CA GLN A 208 6.28 -10.58 4.76
C GLN A 208 6.65 -11.26 3.44
N HIS A 209 5.67 -11.59 2.60
CA HIS A 209 5.96 -12.18 1.29
C HIS A 209 6.66 -11.18 0.38
N ARG A 210 6.19 -9.93 0.32
CA ARG A 210 6.83 -8.84 -0.44
C ARG A 210 8.27 -8.63 0.01
N ASP A 211 8.47 -8.41 1.30
CA ASP A 211 9.81 -8.18 1.88
C ASP A 211 10.75 -9.36 1.61
N LEU A 212 10.25 -10.59 1.71
CA LEU A 212 11.03 -11.78 1.39
C LEU A 212 11.38 -11.84 -0.10
N ASP A 213 10.42 -11.58 -0.98
CA ASP A 213 10.62 -11.61 -2.43
C ASP A 213 11.64 -10.56 -2.88
N THR A 214 11.56 -9.35 -2.32
CA THR A 214 12.56 -8.29 -2.52
C THR A 214 13.96 -8.79 -2.12
N VAL A 215 14.12 -9.33 -0.91
CA VAL A 215 15.43 -9.84 -0.45
C VAL A 215 15.95 -10.94 -1.38
N LEU A 216 15.10 -11.89 -1.77
CA LEU A 216 15.53 -13.02 -2.61
C LEU A 216 15.89 -12.57 -4.03
N THR A 217 15.12 -11.67 -4.63
CA THR A 217 15.41 -11.08 -5.94
C THR A 217 16.73 -10.31 -5.91
N SER A 218 16.97 -9.52 -4.86
CA SER A 218 18.22 -8.78 -4.72
C SER A 218 19.42 -9.69 -4.49
N LEU A 219 19.27 -10.79 -3.73
CA LEU A 219 20.32 -11.80 -3.60
C LEU A 219 20.61 -12.54 -4.91
N GLU A 220 19.59 -12.80 -5.74
CA GLU A 220 19.78 -13.42 -7.06
C GLU A 220 20.56 -12.49 -7.99
N ARG A 221 20.19 -11.20 -8.06
CA ARG A 221 20.93 -10.19 -8.83
C ARG A 221 22.41 -10.13 -8.43
N ILE A 222 22.70 -10.10 -7.12
CA ILE A 222 24.08 -10.12 -6.63
C ILE A 222 24.79 -11.43 -7.02
N ARG A 223 24.09 -12.56 -6.97
CA ARG A 223 24.64 -13.87 -7.34
C ARG A 223 25.04 -13.92 -8.82
N GLU A 224 24.19 -13.42 -9.71
CA GLU A 224 24.45 -13.35 -11.15
C GLU A 224 25.69 -12.50 -11.44
N GLU A 225 25.76 -11.30 -10.88
CA GLU A 225 26.92 -10.39 -11.03
C GLU A 225 28.22 -11.00 -10.48
N HIS A 226 28.13 -11.68 -9.34
CA HIS A 226 29.28 -12.34 -8.72
C HIS A 226 29.77 -13.54 -9.54
N GLN A 227 28.85 -14.30 -10.16
CA GLN A 227 29.20 -15.38 -11.08
C GLN A 227 29.87 -14.85 -12.35
N ALA A 228 29.37 -13.74 -12.90
CA ALA A 228 29.99 -13.07 -14.05
C ALA A 228 31.41 -12.60 -13.73
N LEU A 229 31.62 -11.96 -12.57
CA LEU A 229 32.95 -11.54 -12.11
C LEU A 229 33.90 -12.74 -11.96
N ARG A 230 33.45 -13.84 -11.37
CA ARG A 230 34.26 -15.07 -11.22
C ARG A 230 34.66 -15.65 -12.57
N ALA A 231 33.74 -15.76 -13.52
CA ALA A 231 34.03 -16.26 -14.85
C ALA A 231 35.06 -15.39 -15.59
N ILE A 232 34.97 -14.06 -15.45
CA ILE A 232 35.93 -13.10 -16.00
C ILE A 232 37.32 -13.29 -15.37
N LYS A 233 37.39 -13.42 -14.04
CA LYS A 233 38.64 -13.66 -13.32
C LYS A 233 39.29 -15.00 -13.69
N ASP A 234 38.49 -16.06 -13.78
CA ASP A 234 38.97 -17.41 -14.09
C ASP A 234 39.45 -17.53 -15.55
N SER A 235 38.77 -16.86 -16.48
CA SER A 235 39.17 -16.82 -17.90
C SER A 235 40.33 -15.86 -18.19
N GLY A 236 40.61 -14.93 -17.27
CA GLY A 236 41.56 -13.83 -17.49
C GLY A 236 41.16 -12.92 -18.65
N ARG A 237 39.87 -12.85 -19.00
CA ARG A 237 39.33 -12.08 -20.13
C ARG A 237 37.99 -11.44 -19.78
N TYR A 238 37.72 -10.27 -20.33
CA TYR A 238 36.39 -9.66 -20.32
C TYR A 238 35.40 -10.47 -21.19
N SER A 239 34.12 -10.15 -21.05
CA SER A 239 33.02 -10.73 -21.84
C SER A 239 33.14 -10.50 -23.35
N ASP A 240 33.84 -9.44 -23.76
CA ASP A 240 34.17 -9.13 -25.16
C ASP A 240 35.47 -9.80 -25.66
N GLY A 241 36.13 -10.59 -24.81
CA GLY A 241 37.37 -11.33 -25.13
C GLY A 241 38.67 -10.57 -24.86
N VAL A 242 38.60 -9.30 -24.39
CA VAL A 242 39.78 -8.48 -24.07
C VAL A 242 40.56 -9.10 -22.90
N PRO A 243 41.88 -9.37 -23.06
CA PRO A 243 42.69 -9.95 -21.99
C PRO A 243 42.83 -9.02 -20.77
N LEU A 244 42.68 -9.60 -19.57
CA LEU A 244 43.00 -8.97 -18.29
C LEU A 244 44.50 -9.12 -18.01
N GLY A 245 45.31 -8.27 -18.64
CA GLY A 245 46.77 -8.28 -18.46
C GLY A 245 47.28 -7.46 -17.26
N ASP A 246 46.46 -6.58 -16.69
CA ASP A 246 46.87 -5.61 -15.66
C ASP A 246 46.03 -5.79 -14.37
N SER A 247 46.72 -5.86 -13.22
CA SER A 247 46.11 -5.91 -11.89
C SER A 247 45.18 -4.72 -11.62
N ARG A 248 45.38 -3.58 -12.28
CA ARG A 248 44.48 -2.41 -12.17
C ARG A 248 43.12 -2.64 -12.80
N LEU A 249 43.04 -3.42 -13.87
CA LEU A 249 41.77 -3.76 -14.53
C LEU A 249 40.94 -4.70 -13.66
N ILE A 250 41.59 -5.65 -12.97
CA ILE A 250 40.94 -6.55 -12.01
C ILE A 250 40.38 -5.75 -10.82
N ALA A 251 41.16 -4.81 -10.28
CA ALA A 251 40.69 -3.94 -9.19
C ALA A 251 39.57 -2.96 -9.61
N GLY A 252 39.50 -2.60 -10.89
CA GLY A 252 38.38 -1.85 -11.47
C GLY A 252 37.10 -2.69 -11.48
N LEU A 253 37.18 -3.90 -12.03
CA LEU A 253 36.08 -4.87 -12.08
C LEU A 253 35.50 -5.19 -10.70
N GLU A 254 36.35 -5.40 -9.70
CA GLU A 254 35.90 -5.67 -8.34
C GLU A 254 35.17 -4.47 -7.71
N ARG A 255 35.59 -3.25 -8.05
CA ARG A 255 34.90 -2.03 -7.60
C ARG A 255 33.55 -1.85 -8.31
N ASP A 256 33.48 -2.14 -9.60
CA ASP A 256 32.24 -2.06 -10.37
C ASP A 256 31.21 -3.09 -9.88
N PHE A 257 31.67 -4.32 -9.61
CA PHE A 257 30.85 -5.33 -8.93
C PHE A 257 30.38 -4.83 -7.57
N ALA A 258 31.28 -4.28 -6.74
CA ALA A 258 30.91 -3.77 -5.42
C ALA A 258 29.88 -2.63 -5.49
N ASP A 259 29.97 -1.75 -6.49
CA ASP A 259 28.99 -0.69 -6.75
C ASP A 259 27.59 -1.27 -7.05
N LEU A 260 27.51 -2.21 -7.99
CA LEU A 260 26.25 -2.87 -8.38
C LEU A 260 25.68 -3.74 -7.25
N ALA A 261 26.54 -4.50 -6.58
CA ALA A 261 26.15 -5.35 -5.47
C ALA A 261 25.61 -4.53 -4.31
N TRP A 262 26.20 -3.36 -4.02
CA TRP A 262 25.70 -2.44 -2.99
C TRP A 262 24.26 -2.01 -3.27
N LEU A 263 23.92 -1.64 -4.50
CA LEU A 263 22.56 -1.20 -4.87
C LEU A 263 21.51 -2.28 -4.59
N SER A 264 21.82 -3.55 -4.83
CA SER A 264 20.92 -4.65 -4.51
C SER A 264 20.95 -5.00 -3.01
N PHE A 265 22.12 -4.87 -2.38
CA PHE A 265 22.30 -5.23 -0.97
C PHE A 265 21.60 -4.26 -0.02
N THR A 266 21.33 -3.02 -0.42
CA THR A 266 20.51 -2.10 0.39
C THR A 266 19.11 -2.66 0.67
N ASP A 267 18.51 -3.38 -0.26
CA ASP A 267 17.21 -4.03 -0.04
C ASP A 267 17.31 -5.14 1.02
N VAL A 268 18.43 -5.87 1.04
CA VAL A 268 18.71 -6.88 2.06
C VAL A 268 18.85 -6.22 3.43
N LEU A 269 19.57 -5.10 3.50
CA LEU A 269 19.76 -4.34 4.74
C LEU A 269 18.44 -3.74 5.26
N GLU A 270 17.56 -3.31 4.37
CA GLU A 270 16.26 -2.73 4.72
C GLU A 270 15.26 -3.79 5.22
N HIS A 271 15.10 -4.89 4.49
CA HIS A 271 13.98 -5.83 4.71
C HIS A 271 14.37 -7.07 5.54
N ALA A 272 15.60 -7.56 5.45
CA ALA A 272 15.99 -8.81 6.10
C ALA A 272 16.02 -8.79 7.64
N PRO A 273 16.32 -7.68 8.36
CA PRO A 273 16.36 -7.68 9.82
C PRO A 273 15.05 -8.14 10.47
N LEU A 274 13.90 -7.65 9.98
CA LEU A 274 12.58 -8.02 10.48
C LEU A 274 12.25 -9.50 10.19
N LEU A 275 12.63 -10.00 9.00
CA LEU A 275 12.44 -11.40 8.62
C LEU A 275 13.28 -12.35 9.49
N LEU A 276 14.55 -12.02 9.73
CA LEU A 276 15.46 -12.77 10.61
C LEU A 276 15.02 -12.77 12.06
N ALA A 277 14.43 -11.68 12.54
CA ALA A 277 13.89 -11.57 13.90
C ALA A 277 12.70 -12.52 14.14
N ARG A 278 11.97 -12.90 13.08
CA ARG A 278 10.84 -13.84 13.13
C ARG A 278 11.24 -15.29 12.99
N CYS A 279 12.41 -15.59 12.44
CA CYS A 279 12.89 -16.95 12.29
C CYS A 279 13.04 -17.65 13.66
N ARG A 280 12.49 -18.87 13.78
CA ARG A 280 12.51 -19.69 15.00
C ARG A 280 12.98 -21.11 14.65
N PRO A 281 14.28 -21.33 14.38
CA PRO A 281 14.77 -22.60 13.84
C PRO A 281 14.41 -23.81 14.72
N ALA A 282 14.41 -23.66 16.04
CA ALA A 282 14.02 -24.71 16.99
C ALA A 282 12.53 -25.14 16.88
N ALA A 283 11.68 -24.31 16.29
CA ALA A 283 10.27 -24.61 16.05
C ALA A 283 10.01 -25.11 14.61
N THR A 284 11.07 -25.38 13.83
CA THR A 284 10.99 -25.86 12.44
C THR A 284 11.59 -27.26 12.31
N PRO A 285 11.38 -27.96 11.18
CA PRO A 285 12.06 -29.21 10.86
C PRO A 285 13.60 -29.10 10.70
N TRP A 286 14.16 -27.89 10.66
CA TRP A 286 15.60 -27.65 10.41
C TRP A 286 16.25 -26.84 11.55
N PRO A 287 16.35 -27.39 12.78
CA PRO A 287 16.99 -26.70 13.90
C PRO A 287 18.47 -26.37 13.63
N GLN A 288 19.15 -27.14 12.78
CA GLN A 288 20.53 -26.91 12.37
C GLN A 288 20.75 -25.57 11.63
N ASP A 289 19.69 -25.00 11.05
CA ASP A 289 19.76 -23.71 10.34
C ASP A 289 20.13 -22.56 11.30
N ALA A 290 20.05 -22.76 12.62
CA ALA A 290 20.38 -21.74 13.63
C ALA A 290 21.77 -21.12 13.46
N ALA A 291 22.80 -21.91 13.12
CA ALA A 291 24.15 -21.40 12.94
C ALA A 291 24.27 -20.45 11.74
N ALA A 292 23.61 -20.77 10.63
CA ALA A 292 23.54 -19.90 9.45
C ALA A 292 22.80 -18.61 9.76
N LEU A 293 21.66 -18.68 10.46
CA LEU A 293 20.92 -17.50 10.87
C LEU A 293 21.72 -16.59 11.82
N THR A 294 22.61 -17.14 12.65
CA THR A 294 23.52 -16.34 13.49
C THR A 294 24.55 -15.60 12.63
N ARG A 295 25.21 -16.28 11.69
CA ARG A 295 26.16 -15.64 10.77
C ARG A 295 25.53 -14.52 9.96
N LEU A 296 24.29 -14.71 9.49
CA LEU A 296 23.55 -13.68 8.76
C LEU A 296 23.25 -12.44 9.62
N ARG A 297 22.90 -12.63 10.91
CA ARG A 297 22.72 -11.51 11.85
C ARG A 297 24.02 -10.77 12.11
N GLU A 298 25.12 -11.50 12.26
CA GLU A 298 26.44 -10.91 12.39
C GLU A 298 26.80 -10.12 11.12
N ALA A 299 26.58 -10.68 9.93
CA ALA A 299 26.83 -10.00 8.65
C ALA A 299 26.06 -8.67 8.53
N LEU A 300 24.79 -8.63 8.98
CA LEU A 300 24.02 -7.39 9.07
C LEU A 300 24.63 -6.39 10.05
N ALA A 301 25.01 -6.85 11.25
CA ALA A 301 25.63 -6.00 12.26
C ALA A 301 26.94 -5.37 11.75
N HIS A 302 27.78 -6.13 11.05
CA HIS A 302 29.01 -5.62 10.43
C HIS A 302 28.74 -4.63 9.28
N SER A 303 27.55 -4.65 8.69
CA SER A 303 27.14 -3.75 7.60
C SER A 303 26.50 -2.45 8.09
N GLN A 304 26.26 -2.31 9.40
CA GLN A 304 25.48 -1.20 9.96
C GLN A 304 26.13 0.16 9.76
N ASP A 305 27.47 0.26 9.87
CA ASP A 305 28.18 1.53 9.69
C ASP A 305 28.05 2.04 8.25
N ALA A 306 28.20 1.15 7.26
CA ALA A 306 28.01 1.47 5.85
C ALA A 306 26.55 1.86 5.55
N TRP A 307 25.59 1.19 6.20
CA TRP A 307 24.17 1.50 6.08
C TRP A 307 23.80 2.88 6.67
N ASN A 308 24.35 3.22 7.83
CA ASN A 308 24.17 4.53 8.45
C ASN A 308 24.77 5.63 7.57
N GLU A 309 26.01 5.44 7.10
CA GLU A 309 26.69 6.40 6.22
C GLU A 309 25.89 6.66 4.93
N TRP A 310 25.34 5.60 4.33
CA TRP A 310 24.46 5.71 3.16
C TRP A 310 23.20 6.53 3.45
N ASN A 311 22.52 6.27 4.57
CA ASN A 311 21.30 6.98 4.93
C ASN A 311 21.55 8.44 5.31
N ASP A 312 22.66 8.76 5.97
CA ASP A 312 23.07 10.13 6.26
C ASP A 312 23.35 10.89 4.97
N THR A 313 24.06 10.26 4.03
CA THR A 313 24.35 10.82 2.71
C THR A 313 23.04 11.08 1.94
N ARG A 314 22.11 10.12 1.93
CA ARG A 314 20.81 10.26 1.26
C ARG A 314 19.95 11.35 1.89
N SER A 315 19.91 11.45 3.21
CA SER A 315 19.12 12.44 3.95
C SER A 315 19.66 13.87 3.77
N GLY A 316 20.98 14.03 3.72
CA GLY A 316 21.62 15.33 3.46
C GLY A 316 21.30 15.89 2.07
N LEU A 317 21.01 15.04 1.09
CA LEU A 317 20.69 15.44 -0.29
C LEU A 317 19.24 15.87 -0.49
N TYR A 318 18.29 15.26 0.22
CA TYR A 318 16.92 15.78 0.27
C TYR A 318 16.83 17.16 0.96
N SER A 319 17.89 17.55 1.68
CA SER A 319 17.95 18.80 2.46
C SER A 319 18.68 19.95 1.73
N ILE A 320 19.36 19.69 0.59
CA ILE A 320 20.19 20.69 -0.14
C ILE A 320 20.05 20.49 -1.67
N PRO A 321 19.85 21.53 -2.50
CA PRO A 321 19.81 21.39 -3.96
C PRO A 321 21.22 21.28 -4.56
N ARG A 322 21.95 20.20 -4.22
CA ARG A 322 23.19 19.81 -4.89
C ARG A 322 23.14 18.33 -5.20
N THR A 323 22.71 18.00 -6.41
CA THR A 323 22.86 16.65 -6.97
C THR A 323 24.35 16.32 -7.10
N LEU A 324 24.85 15.34 -6.36
CA LEU A 324 26.16 14.75 -6.64
C LEU A 324 26.17 14.24 -8.08
N PRO A 325 27.24 14.48 -8.87
CA PRO A 325 27.41 13.84 -10.17
C PRO A 325 27.35 12.31 -10.07
N ALA A 326 26.80 11.65 -11.09
CA ALA A 326 26.62 10.19 -11.11
C ALA A 326 27.93 9.40 -10.85
N TYR A 327 29.07 9.95 -11.28
CA TYR A 327 30.39 9.37 -11.04
C TYR A 327 30.80 9.36 -9.56
N GLU A 328 30.48 10.43 -8.81
CA GLU A 328 30.78 10.51 -7.38
C GLU A 328 29.91 9.51 -6.60
N TRP A 329 28.68 9.30 -7.04
CA TRP A 329 27.80 8.27 -6.49
C TRP A 329 28.33 6.85 -6.67
N SER A 330 28.82 6.53 -7.87
CA SER A 330 29.43 5.23 -8.15
C SER A 330 30.66 4.98 -7.26
N GLN A 331 31.49 6.00 -7.02
CA GLN A 331 32.62 5.87 -6.10
C GLN A 331 32.21 5.62 -4.65
N VAL A 332 31.21 6.36 -4.15
CA VAL A 332 30.68 6.18 -2.79
C VAL A 332 30.12 4.77 -2.63
N ARG A 333 29.26 4.33 -3.55
CA ARG A 333 28.66 2.98 -3.52
C ARG A 333 29.69 1.88 -3.67
N GLY A 334 30.66 2.01 -4.58
CA GLY A 334 31.76 1.06 -4.73
C GLY A 334 32.59 0.92 -3.45
N ARG A 335 32.87 2.03 -2.74
CA ARG A 335 33.56 1.97 -1.44
C ARG A 335 32.72 1.26 -0.38
N LEU A 336 31.43 1.59 -0.26
CA LEU A 336 30.52 0.96 0.70
C LEU A 336 30.37 -0.54 0.41
N GLY A 337 30.15 -0.90 -0.86
CA GLY A 337 30.08 -2.27 -1.33
C GLY A 337 31.33 -3.09 -1.02
N LEU A 338 32.52 -2.51 -1.21
CA LEU A 338 33.79 -3.16 -0.84
C LEU A 338 33.89 -3.38 0.67
N ALA A 339 33.41 -2.44 1.49
CA ALA A 339 33.42 -2.56 2.94
C ALA A 339 32.49 -3.68 3.44
N VAL A 340 31.35 -3.90 2.78
CA VAL A 340 30.38 -4.94 3.15
C VAL A 340 30.53 -6.24 2.35
N LEU A 341 31.55 -6.37 1.51
CA LEU A 341 31.75 -7.55 0.67
C LEU A 341 31.75 -8.88 1.45
N PRO A 342 32.40 -9.00 2.63
CA PRO A 342 32.32 -10.24 3.42
C PRO A 342 30.90 -10.56 3.90
N ALA A 343 30.10 -9.54 4.19
CA ALA A 343 28.70 -9.71 4.56
C ALA A 343 27.89 -10.19 3.34
N ILE A 344 28.10 -9.60 2.17
CA ILE A 344 27.49 -10.04 0.91
C ILE A 344 27.80 -11.51 0.63
N GLU A 345 29.06 -11.92 0.75
CA GLU A 345 29.47 -13.32 0.55
C GLU A 345 28.78 -14.28 1.53
N THR A 346 28.63 -13.87 2.79
CA THR A 346 27.89 -14.63 3.81
C THR A 346 26.42 -14.79 3.42
N TRP A 347 25.78 -13.72 2.94
CA TRP A 347 24.40 -13.73 2.47
C TRP A 347 24.20 -14.60 1.22
N LEU A 348 25.16 -14.60 0.29
CA LEU A 348 25.13 -15.49 -0.87
C LEU A 348 25.24 -16.97 -0.48
N ALA A 349 26.05 -17.28 0.53
CA ALA A 349 26.27 -18.64 1.00
C ALA A 349 25.09 -19.20 1.83
N ASP A 350 24.52 -18.39 2.73
CA ASP A 350 23.47 -18.82 3.66
C ASP A 350 22.04 -18.41 3.22
N GLY A 351 21.90 -17.78 2.04
CA GLY A 351 20.63 -17.21 1.55
C GLY A 351 19.50 -18.22 1.34
N GLU A 352 19.79 -19.45 0.92
CA GLU A 352 18.77 -20.51 0.81
C GLU A 352 18.24 -20.95 2.18
N THR A 353 19.13 -21.03 3.17
CA THR A 353 18.78 -21.35 4.56
C THR A 353 17.90 -20.26 5.15
N PHE A 354 18.25 -19.00 4.89
CA PHE A 354 17.40 -17.86 5.22
C PHE A 354 16.02 -17.98 4.57
N ALA A 355 15.96 -18.18 3.25
CA ALA A 355 14.70 -18.27 2.51
C ALA A 355 13.76 -19.33 3.10
N ARG A 356 14.30 -20.52 3.39
CA ARG A 356 13.56 -21.63 3.99
C ARG A 356 13.00 -21.27 5.37
N GLN A 357 13.81 -20.68 6.24
CA GLN A 357 13.40 -20.28 7.58
C GLN A 357 12.41 -19.11 7.58
N ALA A 358 12.61 -18.12 6.70
CA ALA A 358 11.72 -16.98 6.55
C ALA A 358 10.33 -17.39 6.02
N ARG A 359 10.26 -18.37 5.10
CA ARG A 359 9.00 -18.98 4.64
C ARG A 359 8.31 -19.79 5.73
N ALA A 360 9.06 -20.44 6.62
CA ALA A 360 8.47 -21.14 7.76
C ALA A 360 7.94 -20.19 8.84
N ALA A 361 8.47 -18.96 8.90
CA ALA A 361 8.13 -17.96 9.92
C ALA A 361 6.91 -17.08 9.56
N VAL A 362 6.03 -17.52 8.63
CA VAL A 362 4.88 -16.72 8.17
C VAL A 362 3.92 -16.38 9.33
N PRO A 363 3.45 -15.13 9.47
CA PRO A 363 2.62 -14.72 10.59
C PRO A 363 1.25 -15.38 10.48
N GLY A 364 0.83 -16.12 11.52
CA GLY A 364 -0.45 -16.83 11.56
C GLY A 364 -0.36 -18.37 11.46
N GLY A 365 0.84 -18.94 11.39
CA GLY A 365 1.10 -20.36 11.61
C GLY A 365 0.86 -21.30 10.41
N PRO A 366 1.27 -22.58 10.51
CA PRO A 366 1.34 -23.52 9.38
C PRO A 366 0.00 -23.85 8.70
N ALA A 367 -1.13 -23.55 9.35
CA ALA A 367 -2.47 -23.75 8.80
C ALA A 367 -2.84 -22.78 7.66
N ALA A 368 -2.04 -21.73 7.43
CA ALA A 368 -2.31 -20.74 6.38
C ALA A 368 -1.91 -21.20 4.96
N LEU A 369 -1.08 -22.25 4.82
CA LEU A 369 -0.75 -22.85 3.52
C LEU A 369 -1.88 -23.75 2.97
N SER A 370 -3.01 -23.88 3.69
CA SER A 370 -4.16 -24.67 3.27
C SER A 370 -5.49 -23.92 3.32
N ALA A 371 -5.48 -22.59 3.49
CA ALA A 371 -6.72 -21.83 3.34
C ALA A 371 -7.07 -21.78 1.84
N PRO A 372 -8.17 -22.42 1.39
CA PRO A 372 -8.66 -22.17 0.05
C PRO A 372 -9.00 -20.68 -0.02
N SER A 373 -8.73 -20.03 -1.15
CA SER A 373 -9.31 -18.73 -1.48
C SER A 373 -10.78 -18.73 -1.03
N PRO A 374 -11.28 -17.71 -0.31
CA PRO A 374 -12.68 -17.67 0.05
C PRO A 374 -13.47 -17.84 -1.24
N ARG A 375 -14.25 -18.94 -1.33
CA ARG A 375 -15.14 -19.12 -2.46
C ARG A 375 -16.01 -17.88 -2.53
N LEU A 376 -15.83 -17.11 -3.61
CA LEU A 376 -16.79 -16.08 -4.01
C LEU A 376 -18.17 -16.74 -3.93
N LEU A 377 -19.00 -16.26 -3.01
CA LEU A 377 -20.42 -16.54 -3.00
C LEU A 377 -20.97 -15.92 -4.29
N THR A 378 -20.85 -16.64 -5.40
CA THR A 378 -21.60 -16.36 -6.61
C THR A 378 -23.05 -16.62 -6.26
N THR A 379 -23.79 -15.53 -6.06
CA THR A 379 -25.24 -15.55 -6.06
C THR A 379 -25.68 -16.08 -7.41
N ARG A 380 -26.03 -17.37 -7.46
CA ARG A 380 -26.70 -17.98 -8.62
C ARG A 380 -28.03 -17.25 -8.82
N PRO A 381 -28.35 -16.73 -10.02
CA PRO A 381 -29.67 -16.19 -10.27
C PRO A 381 -30.72 -17.32 -10.20
N PRO A 382 -31.94 -17.05 -9.72
CA PRO A 382 -32.98 -18.05 -9.62
C PRO A 382 -33.36 -18.60 -11.00
N PRO A 383 -33.78 -19.86 -11.12
CA PRO A 383 -34.22 -20.42 -12.39
C PRO A 383 -35.49 -19.69 -12.87
N THR A 384 -35.47 -19.27 -14.12
CA THR A 384 -36.62 -18.78 -14.87
C THR A 384 -37.72 -19.85 -14.89
N PRO A 385 -39.00 -19.49 -14.63
CA PRO A 385 -40.11 -20.43 -14.75
C PRO A 385 -40.31 -20.84 -16.22
N PRO A 386 -40.82 -22.06 -16.49
CA PRO A 386 -40.97 -22.56 -17.85
C PRO A 386 -42.03 -21.77 -18.62
N ALA A 387 -41.71 -21.47 -19.87
CA ALA A 387 -42.64 -20.89 -20.82
C ALA A 387 -43.85 -21.81 -21.02
N ALA A 388 -45.04 -21.27 -20.79
CA ALA A 388 -46.29 -21.91 -21.18
C ALA A 388 -46.29 -22.12 -22.69
N SER A 389 -46.14 -23.38 -23.10
CA SER A 389 -46.37 -23.79 -24.47
C SER A 389 -47.87 -24.06 -24.61
N ALA A 390 -48.55 -23.15 -25.30
CA ALA A 390 -49.87 -23.41 -25.85
C ALA A 390 -49.74 -24.52 -26.89
N HIS A 391 -50.58 -25.55 -26.80
CA HIS A 391 -51.06 -26.26 -27.99
C HIS A 391 -52.50 -26.74 -27.79
N ARG A 392 -53.22 -26.65 -28.91
CA ARG A 392 -54.56 -27.18 -29.20
C ARG A 392 -54.73 -28.63 -28.79
#